data_AF-A0A3B9BKY4-F1
#
_entry.id   AF-A0A3B9BKY4-F1
#
_cell.length_a   1.000
_cell.length_b   1.000
_cell.length_c   1.000
_cell.angle_alpha   90.00
_cell.angle_beta   90.00
_cell.angle_gamma   90.00
#
_symmetry.space_group_name_H-M   'P 1'
#
loop_
_entity.id
_entity.type
_entity.pdbx_description
1 polymer ?
#
loop_
_entity_poly.entity_id
_entity_poly.type
_entity_poly.pdbx_seq_one_letter_code
_entity_poly.pdbx_strand_id
1 'polypeptide(L)'
;MTGIAERLNLFRLRNSGPNKKKKNSSAENVRNSRRSIQAKLFGTYAVVGLLTLIACLVSWNSFRTVERTFSNVAERDIQGMTTAFDLAAQANQITNTLRVLSAVKTHAERQKLGEQLNASQETLNRLTNAVRAQMSEEEAARTLEIVAMLHDQTASLDKSVTAMIDAKNARIREIEQIRVLHDNILSQTQFFIQQANDGVFENMELLYDNDTSSVNKLQDEMTILQGAMDINAYTNLAAGLLAEAAGTGEKEEVKRLSERFFQATRSITDGSGMLYQFILSRDPKWTENYETLNKNVEQLILSGYSDNDMFDKHIAELDQIT
;
A
#
# COMPACT_ATOMS: atom_id res chain seq x y z
N MET A 1 39.97 -13.14 -39.27
CA MET A 1 39.43 -13.58 -40.58
C MET A 1 40.07 -14.91 -40.94
N THR A 2 39.22 -15.93 -41.12
CA THR A 2 39.34 -17.09 -42.04
C THR A 2 40.62 -17.95 -41.96
N GLY A 3 40.58 -19.28 -41.84
CA GLY A 3 39.51 -20.28 -41.89
C GLY A 3 40.22 -21.64 -41.69
N ILE A 4 39.76 -22.47 -40.76
CA ILE A 4 38.92 -23.66 -41.01
C ILE A 4 39.22 -24.34 -42.35
N ALA A 5 39.93 -25.46 -42.27
CA ALA A 5 39.57 -26.78 -42.81
C ALA A 5 40.84 -27.64 -42.93
N GLU A 6 40.87 -28.95 -42.80
CA GLU A 6 39.98 -29.97 -42.25
C GLU A 6 40.73 -31.28 -42.54
N ARG A 7 40.95 -32.14 -41.53
CA ARG A 7 41.14 -33.62 -41.63
C ARG A 7 42.31 -34.11 -42.51
N LEU A 8 42.80 -35.35 -42.47
CA LEU A 8 42.79 -36.47 -41.54
C LEU A 8 43.96 -37.34 -42.03
N ASN A 9 44.56 -38.05 -41.09
CA ASN A 9 45.03 -39.42 -41.26
C ASN A 9 46.38 -39.74 -41.94
N LEU A 10 47.06 -40.59 -41.16
CA LEU A 10 47.75 -41.83 -41.54
C LEU A 10 49.24 -41.74 -41.87
N PHE A 11 49.97 -42.28 -40.89
CA PHE A 11 51.05 -43.26 -41.02
C PHE A 11 52.36 -42.74 -41.64
N ARG A 12 53.49 -42.68 -40.93
CA ARG A 12 54.23 -43.67 -40.12
C ARG A 12 55.60 -43.75 -40.80
N LEU A 13 56.62 -44.04 -39.98
CA LEU A 13 57.98 -44.46 -40.37
C LEU A 13 58.90 -43.27 -40.71
N ARG A 14 60.17 -43.21 -40.36
CA ARG A 14 61.14 -44.15 -39.76
C ARG A 14 62.49 -43.46 -39.90
N ASN A 15 63.41 -43.66 -38.96
CA ASN A 15 64.89 -43.73 -39.12
C ASN A 15 65.59 -43.15 -37.88
N SER A 16 66.82 -43.51 -37.51
CA SER A 16 67.71 -44.61 -37.89
C SER A 16 69.03 -44.38 -37.13
N GLY A 17 69.46 -45.38 -36.36
CA GLY A 17 70.85 -45.72 -36.01
C GLY A 17 71.73 -44.72 -35.22
N PRO A 18 73.03 -45.07 -34.96
CA PRO A 18 73.66 -46.37 -35.19
C PRO A 18 74.66 -46.84 -34.08
N ASN A 19 75.10 -48.09 -34.24
CA ASN A 19 76.49 -48.58 -34.07
C ASN A 19 77.07 -48.86 -32.66
N LYS A 20 77.38 -50.14 -32.39
CA LYS A 20 78.77 -50.65 -32.43
C LYS A 20 78.89 -52.17 -32.15
N LYS A 21 79.61 -52.81 -33.08
CA LYS A 21 80.62 -53.89 -32.94
C LYS A 21 80.21 -55.35 -32.65
N LYS A 22 80.19 -56.09 -33.77
CA LYS A 22 80.81 -57.41 -34.08
C LYS A 22 81.54 -58.18 -32.95
N LYS A 23 81.21 -59.48 -32.81
CA LYS A 23 82.13 -60.60 -33.14
C LYS A 23 81.36 -61.93 -33.26
N ASN A 24 81.74 -62.71 -34.27
CA ASN A 24 81.15 -64.00 -34.67
C ASN A 24 81.65 -65.15 -33.77
N SER A 25 80.82 -66.16 -33.51
CA SER A 25 81.19 -67.57 -33.72
C SER A 25 79.95 -68.45 -33.90
N SER A 26 80.10 -69.46 -34.74
CA SER A 26 79.07 -70.34 -35.28
C SER A 26 78.65 -71.48 -34.32
N ALA A 27 77.44 -71.98 -34.58
CA ALA A 27 76.95 -73.35 -34.46
C ALA A 27 76.77 -74.02 -33.07
N GLU A 28 75.48 -74.29 -32.81
CA GLU A 28 74.87 -75.48 -32.20
C GLU A 28 75.30 -75.96 -30.81
N ASN A 29 74.38 -75.79 -29.84
CA ASN A 29 73.80 -76.98 -29.21
C ASN A 29 72.38 -76.70 -28.67
N VAL A 30 71.43 -77.53 -29.09
CA VAL A 30 70.02 -77.51 -28.69
C VAL A 30 69.87 -78.14 -27.30
N ARG A 31 69.41 -77.38 -26.30
CA ARG A 31 68.48 -77.92 -25.29
C ARG A 31 67.83 -76.85 -24.39
N ASN A 32 66.52 -77.02 -24.24
CA ASN A 32 65.64 -76.52 -23.18
C ASN A 32 65.26 -75.03 -23.16
N SER A 33 64.08 -74.74 -23.71
CA SER A 33 63.18 -73.70 -23.15
C SER A 33 61.70 -73.99 -23.48
N ARG A 34 61.19 -75.14 -23.02
CA ARG A 34 59.73 -75.34 -22.84
C ARG A 34 59.16 -74.55 -21.63
N ARG A 35 60.01 -73.81 -20.90
CA ARG A 35 59.63 -72.93 -19.77
C ARG A 35 59.16 -71.52 -20.17
N SER A 36 59.30 -71.11 -21.44
CA SER A 36 58.99 -69.74 -21.85
C SER A 36 57.49 -69.46 -22.06
N ILE A 37 56.66 -70.47 -22.30
CA ILE A 37 55.21 -70.28 -22.48
C ILE A 37 54.50 -70.23 -21.12
N GLN A 38 54.84 -71.14 -20.19
CA GLN A 38 54.26 -71.14 -18.83
C GLN A 38 54.63 -69.87 -18.06
N ALA A 39 55.89 -69.40 -18.12
CA ALA A 39 56.29 -68.15 -17.48
C ALA A 39 55.62 -66.90 -18.10
N LYS A 40 55.38 -66.90 -19.42
CA LYS A 40 54.65 -65.81 -20.10
C LYS A 40 53.16 -65.80 -19.74
N LEU A 41 52.55 -66.97 -19.54
CA LEU A 41 51.17 -67.10 -19.04
C LEU A 41 51.05 -66.62 -17.58
N PHE A 42 51.93 -67.06 -16.67
CA PHE A 42 51.90 -66.57 -15.27
C PHE A 42 52.18 -65.07 -15.16
N GLY A 43 53.07 -64.51 -16.00
CA GLY A 43 53.30 -63.07 -16.06
C GLY A 43 52.09 -62.27 -16.54
N THR A 44 51.34 -62.79 -17.51
CA THR A 44 50.10 -62.15 -17.97
C THR A 44 48.99 -62.22 -16.92
N TYR A 45 48.82 -63.35 -16.23
CA TYR A 45 47.87 -63.45 -15.12
C TYR A 45 48.21 -62.52 -13.95
N ALA A 46 49.50 -62.36 -13.61
CA ALA A 46 49.93 -61.42 -12.58
C ALA A 46 49.65 -59.96 -12.96
N VAL A 47 49.87 -59.59 -14.23
CA VAL A 47 49.57 -58.24 -14.74
C VAL A 47 48.07 -57.96 -14.75
N VAL A 48 47.25 -58.94 -15.15
CA VAL A 48 45.78 -58.79 -15.11
C VAL A 48 45.29 -58.63 -13.67
N GLY A 49 45.79 -59.44 -12.73
CA GLY A 49 45.44 -59.30 -11.31
C GLY A 49 45.85 -57.94 -10.73
N LEU A 50 47.03 -57.43 -11.09
CA LEU A 50 47.48 -56.10 -10.68
C LEU A 50 46.60 -54.99 -11.27
N LEU A 51 46.20 -55.10 -12.55
CA LEU A 51 45.27 -54.19 -13.20
C LEU A 51 43.89 -54.21 -12.55
N THR A 52 43.40 -55.38 -12.14
CA THR A 52 42.14 -55.50 -11.39
C THR A 52 42.24 -54.80 -10.03
N LEU A 53 43.35 -54.96 -9.31
CA LEU A 53 43.55 -54.27 -8.03
C LEU A 53 43.65 -52.75 -8.18
N ILE A 54 44.34 -52.27 -9.22
CA ILE A 54 44.40 -50.83 -9.54
C ILE A 54 43.01 -50.31 -9.92
N ALA A 55 42.25 -51.06 -10.73
CA ALA A 55 40.88 -50.72 -11.08
C ALA A 55 39.95 -50.68 -9.85
N CYS A 56 40.11 -51.61 -8.90
CA CYS A 56 39.39 -51.59 -7.62
C CYS A 56 39.77 -50.39 -6.76
N LEU A 57 41.05 -50.01 -6.69
CA LEU A 57 41.53 -48.83 -5.96
C LEU A 57 41.03 -47.53 -6.59
N VAL A 58 41.06 -47.43 -7.91
CA VAL A 58 40.53 -46.28 -8.66
C VAL A 58 39.01 -46.19 -8.49
N SER A 59 38.30 -47.33 -8.55
CA SER A 59 36.86 -47.40 -8.30
C SER A 59 36.51 -46.93 -6.89
N TRP A 60 37.26 -47.37 -5.87
CA TRP A 60 37.07 -46.96 -4.48
C TRP A 60 37.30 -45.45 -4.27
N ASN A 61 38.34 -44.89 -4.89
CA ASN A 61 38.61 -43.45 -4.82
C ASN A 61 37.57 -42.61 -5.60
N SER A 62 37.12 -43.14 -6.74
CA SER A 62 36.04 -42.54 -7.54
C SER A 62 34.72 -42.55 -6.77
N PHE A 63 34.36 -43.66 -6.13
CA PHE A 63 33.16 -43.77 -5.31
C PHE A 63 33.15 -42.75 -4.16
N ARG A 64 34.26 -42.55 -3.46
CA ARG A 64 34.36 -41.52 -2.40
C ARG A 64 34.24 -40.08 -2.94
N THR A 65 34.67 -39.84 -4.17
CA THR A 65 34.55 -38.53 -4.82
C THR A 65 33.13 -38.29 -5.32
N VAL A 66 32.47 -39.34 -5.82
CA VAL A 66 31.05 -39.31 -6.22
C VAL A 66 30.16 -39.16 -4.99
N GLU A 67 30.41 -39.89 -3.91
CA GLU A 67 29.63 -39.84 -2.66
C GLU A 67 29.75 -38.47 -1.98
N ARG A 68 30.94 -37.85 -1.97
CA ARG A 68 31.13 -36.46 -1.52
C ARG A 68 30.44 -35.44 -2.43
N THR A 69 30.45 -35.65 -3.74
CA THR A 69 29.75 -34.76 -4.68
C THR A 69 28.24 -34.93 -4.57
N PHE A 70 27.73 -36.14 -4.41
CA PHE A 70 26.30 -36.43 -4.26
C PHE A 70 25.76 -35.93 -2.92
N SER A 71 26.48 -36.13 -1.81
CA SER A 71 26.12 -35.55 -0.51
C SER A 71 26.16 -34.02 -0.55
N ASN A 72 27.20 -33.41 -1.13
CA ASN A 72 27.26 -31.95 -1.25
C ASN A 72 26.24 -31.34 -2.21
N VAL A 73 25.81 -32.05 -3.26
CA VAL A 73 24.81 -31.57 -4.24
C VAL A 73 23.40 -31.83 -3.73
N ALA A 74 23.08 -33.05 -3.28
CA ALA A 74 21.74 -33.37 -2.79
C ALA A 74 21.37 -32.63 -1.49
N GLU A 75 22.32 -32.45 -0.57
CA GLU A 75 22.03 -31.78 0.71
C GLU A 75 21.96 -30.26 0.57
N ARG A 76 22.77 -29.67 -0.33
CA ARG A 76 22.82 -28.22 -0.53
C ARG A 76 21.74 -27.71 -1.50
N ASP A 77 21.44 -28.45 -2.57
CA ASP A 77 20.44 -28.03 -3.56
C ASP A 77 19.01 -28.23 -3.04
N ILE A 78 18.74 -29.29 -2.26
CA ILE A 78 17.43 -29.50 -1.62
C ILE A 78 17.17 -28.43 -0.56
N GLN A 79 18.18 -28.06 0.24
CA GLN A 79 18.06 -26.98 1.22
C GLN A 79 17.90 -25.61 0.56
N GLY A 80 18.63 -25.33 -0.53
CA GLY A 80 18.49 -24.11 -1.31
C GLY A 80 17.10 -23.95 -1.91
N MET A 81 16.57 -25.02 -2.51
CA MET A 81 15.22 -25.01 -3.09
C MET A 81 14.13 -24.84 -2.01
N THR A 82 14.29 -25.49 -0.85
CA THR A 82 13.36 -25.32 0.30
C THR A 82 13.35 -23.88 0.79
N THR A 83 14.53 -23.27 0.96
CA THR A 83 14.64 -21.88 1.42
C THR A 83 14.07 -20.91 0.39
N ALA A 84 14.23 -21.18 -0.92
CA ALA A 84 13.61 -20.40 -1.98
C ALA A 84 12.07 -20.53 -1.98
N PHE A 85 11.51 -21.70 -1.70
CA PHE A 85 10.06 -21.88 -1.51
C PHE A 85 9.55 -21.11 -0.29
N ASP A 86 10.27 -21.14 0.83
CA ASP A 86 9.92 -20.36 2.01
C ASP A 86 9.96 -18.85 1.72
N LEU A 87 10.94 -18.39 0.94
CA LEU A 87 11.07 -17.00 0.51
C LEU A 87 9.89 -16.57 -0.37
N ALA A 88 9.49 -17.43 -1.32
CA ALA A 88 8.32 -17.20 -2.16
C ALA A 88 7.00 -17.22 -1.37
N ALA A 89 6.84 -18.15 -0.42
CA ALA A 89 5.67 -18.20 0.46
C ALA A 89 5.58 -16.92 1.32
N GLN A 90 6.71 -16.47 1.88
CA GLN A 90 6.77 -15.27 2.70
C GLN A 90 6.46 -14.01 1.88
N ALA A 91 6.94 -13.92 0.64
CA ALA A 91 6.61 -12.83 -0.27
C ALA A 91 5.09 -12.79 -0.58
N ASN A 92 4.47 -13.94 -0.85
CA ASN A 92 3.02 -14.03 -1.05
C ASN A 92 2.23 -13.60 0.19
N GLN A 93 2.69 -13.98 1.39
CA GLN A 93 2.08 -13.55 2.65
C GLN A 93 2.15 -12.03 2.82
N ILE A 94 3.29 -11.41 2.48
CA ILE A 94 3.44 -9.96 2.49
C ILE A 94 2.44 -9.32 1.51
N THR A 95 2.39 -9.77 0.26
CA THR A 95 1.44 -9.24 -0.74
C THR A 95 0.00 -9.34 -0.29
N ASN A 96 -0.41 -10.47 0.31
CA ASN A 96 -1.75 -10.63 0.85
C ASN A 96 -2.03 -9.67 2.01
N THR A 97 -1.08 -9.52 2.94
CA THR A 97 -1.20 -8.59 4.07
C THR A 97 -1.32 -7.15 3.58
N LEU A 98 -0.57 -6.76 2.54
CA LEU A 98 -0.65 -5.43 1.94
C LEU A 98 -2.00 -5.14 1.31
N ARG A 99 -2.59 -6.12 0.62
CA ARG A 99 -3.94 -5.99 0.05
C ARG A 99 -5.01 -5.81 1.13
N VAL A 100 -4.84 -6.46 2.28
CA VAL A 100 -5.75 -6.28 3.41
C VAL A 100 -5.49 -4.93 4.08
N LEU A 101 -4.23 -4.52 4.24
CA LEU A 101 -3.83 -3.23 4.80
C LEU A 101 -4.40 -2.06 4.00
N SER A 102 -4.38 -2.12 2.66
CA SER A 102 -4.94 -1.07 1.80
C SER A 102 -6.45 -0.89 1.94
N ALA A 103 -7.17 -1.88 2.47
CA ALA A 103 -8.63 -1.85 2.64
C ALA A 103 -9.07 -1.56 4.08
N VAL A 104 -8.12 -1.38 5.00
CA VAL A 104 -8.40 -1.24 6.43
C VAL A 104 -9.06 0.11 6.74
N LYS A 105 -9.92 0.13 7.76
CA LYS A 105 -10.74 1.31 8.08
C LYS A 105 -10.42 1.95 9.43
N THR A 106 -9.59 1.30 10.24
CA THR A 106 -9.30 1.71 11.61
C THR A 106 -7.82 1.58 11.95
N HIS A 107 -7.32 2.44 12.85
CA HIS A 107 -5.94 2.38 13.33
C HIS A 107 -5.62 1.08 14.07
N ALA A 108 -6.58 0.54 14.82
CA ALA A 108 -6.39 -0.70 15.57
C ALA A 108 -6.15 -1.91 14.64
N GLU A 109 -6.94 -2.04 13.58
CA GLU A 109 -6.73 -3.08 12.57
C GLU A 109 -5.44 -2.85 11.77
N ARG A 110 -5.17 -1.59 11.39
CA ARG A 110 -3.95 -1.16 10.69
C ARG A 110 -2.70 -1.55 11.49
N GLN A 111 -2.68 -1.27 12.79
CA GLN A 111 -1.55 -1.58 13.68
C GLN A 111 -1.32 -3.09 13.79
N LYS A 112 -2.39 -3.88 13.96
CA LYS A 112 -2.30 -5.33 14.00
C LYS A 112 -1.72 -5.93 12.70
N LEU A 113 -2.15 -5.41 11.55
CA LEU A 113 -1.60 -5.81 10.25
C LEU A 113 -0.15 -5.34 10.07
N GLY A 114 0.20 -4.17 10.58
CA GLY A 114 1.58 -3.66 10.61
C GLY A 114 2.53 -4.57 11.41
N GLU A 115 2.10 -5.06 12.58
CA GLU A 115 2.87 -6.04 13.36
C GLU A 115 3.10 -7.34 12.58
N GLN A 116 2.06 -7.85 11.90
CA GLN A 116 2.18 -9.04 11.05
C GLN A 116 3.11 -8.81 9.85
N LEU A 117 3.08 -7.62 9.27
CA LEU A 117 3.93 -7.23 8.16
C LEU A 117 5.39 -7.13 8.58
N ASN A 118 5.67 -6.51 9.72
CA ASN A 118 7.02 -6.39 10.29
C ASN A 118 7.62 -7.79 10.57
N ALA A 119 6.86 -8.68 11.21
CA ALA A 119 7.29 -10.06 11.45
C ALA A 119 7.56 -10.84 10.14
N SER A 120 6.75 -10.58 9.13
CA SER A 120 6.91 -11.17 7.79
C SER A 120 8.18 -10.66 7.09
N GLN A 121 8.49 -9.37 7.22
CA GLN A 121 9.70 -8.74 6.68
C GLN A 121 10.97 -9.20 7.40
N GLU A 122 10.94 -9.31 8.72
CA GLU A 122 12.05 -9.90 9.50
C GLU A 122 12.34 -11.33 9.05
N THR A 123 11.29 -12.12 8.83
CA THR A 123 11.41 -13.48 8.30
C THR A 123 11.99 -13.49 6.89
N LEU A 124 11.51 -12.61 6.00
CA LEU A 124 12.04 -12.48 4.64
C LEU A 124 13.53 -12.10 4.66
N ASN A 125 13.93 -11.14 5.49
CA ASN A 125 15.33 -10.72 5.65
C ASN A 125 16.22 -11.89 6.10
N ARG A 126 15.74 -12.68 7.08
CA ARG A 126 16.46 -13.87 7.55
C ARG A 126 16.62 -14.93 6.45
N LEU A 127 15.57 -15.20 5.68
CA LEU A 127 15.60 -16.15 4.56
C LEU A 127 16.53 -15.68 3.43
N THR A 128 16.47 -14.40 3.06
CA THR A 128 17.38 -13.78 2.07
C THR A 128 18.84 -13.91 2.49
N ASN A 129 19.14 -13.66 3.77
CA ASN A 129 20.50 -13.84 4.30
C ASN A 129 20.97 -15.30 4.29
N ALA A 130 20.06 -16.26 4.50
CA ALA A 130 20.37 -17.69 4.46
C ALA A 130 20.67 -18.19 3.03
N VAL A 131 19.93 -17.70 2.02
CA VAL A 131 20.15 -18.04 0.60
C VAL A 131 21.38 -17.35 0.02
N ARG A 132 21.80 -16.20 0.59
CA ARG A 132 22.95 -15.43 0.10
C ARG A 132 24.22 -16.24 -0.11
N ALA A 133 24.51 -17.21 0.78
CA ALA A 133 25.70 -18.07 0.68
C ALA A 133 25.67 -19.06 -0.50
N GLN A 134 24.55 -19.14 -1.21
CA GLN A 134 24.29 -20.02 -2.34
C GLN A 134 24.10 -19.25 -3.66
N MET A 135 24.09 -17.91 -3.59
CA MET A 135 23.94 -17.01 -4.73
C MET A 135 25.29 -16.51 -5.23
N SER A 136 25.35 -16.11 -6.49
CA SER A 136 26.43 -15.22 -6.95
C SER A 136 26.32 -13.85 -6.26
N GLU A 137 27.43 -13.11 -6.22
CA GLU A 137 27.47 -11.77 -5.62
C GLU A 137 26.47 -10.81 -6.30
N GLU A 138 26.30 -10.93 -7.62
CA GLU A 138 25.35 -10.12 -8.40
C GLU A 138 23.89 -10.46 -8.06
N GLU A 139 23.53 -11.74 -7.95
CA GLU A 139 22.18 -12.19 -7.57
C GLU A 139 21.84 -11.81 -6.12
N ALA A 140 22.81 -11.92 -5.22
CA ALA A 140 22.67 -11.50 -3.83
C ALA A 140 22.41 -9.98 -3.74
N ALA A 141 23.15 -9.17 -4.49
CA ALA A 141 22.97 -7.72 -4.52
C ALA A 141 21.56 -7.34 -5.03
N ARG A 142 21.11 -7.92 -6.15
CA ARG A 142 19.77 -7.68 -6.71
C ARG A 142 18.66 -8.09 -5.75
N THR A 143 18.82 -9.22 -5.05
CA THR A 143 17.81 -9.70 -4.09
C THR A 143 17.69 -8.76 -2.89
N LEU A 144 18.81 -8.28 -2.37
CA LEU A 144 18.82 -7.29 -1.28
C LEU A 144 18.18 -5.97 -1.71
N GLU A 145 18.42 -5.53 -2.95
CA GLU A 145 17.77 -4.34 -3.51
C GLU A 145 16.24 -4.50 -3.58
N ILE A 146 15.74 -5.63 -4.10
CA ILE A 146 14.29 -5.90 -4.16
C ILE A 146 13.66 -5.94 -2.76
N VAL A 147 14.33 -6.57 -1.80
CA VAL A 147 13.83 -6.64 -0.41
C VAL A 147 13.80 -5.24 0.23
N ALA A 148 14.81 -4.41 -0.03
CA ALA A 148 14.82 -3.01 0.42
C ALA A 148 13.69 -2.21 -0.22
N MET A 149 13.49 -2.33 -1.54
CA MET A 149 12.38 -1.69 -2.25
C MET A 149 11.01 -2.12 -1.69
N LEU A 150 10.83 -3.41 -1.39
CA LEU A 150 9.60 -3.92 -0.78
C LEU A 150 9.37 -3.29 0.59
N HIS A 151 10.41 -3.19 1.42
CA HIS A 151 10.35 -2.54 2.73
C HIS A 151 9.96 -1.05 2.60
N ASP A 152 10.55 -0.33 1.65
CA ASP A 152 10.23 1.09 1.44
C ASP A 152 8.79 1.28 0.91
N GLN A 153 8.36 0.44 -0.03
CA GLN A 153 7.00 0.49 -0.58
C GLN A 153 5.93 0.16 0.47
N THR A 154 6.20 -0.81 1.34
CA THR A 154 5.29 -1.17 2.44
C THR A 154 5.20 -0.05 3.49
N ALA A 155 6.31 0.57 3.85
CA ALA A 155 6.31 1.74 4.73
C ALA A 155 5.57 2.94 4.10
N SER A 156 5.72 3.13 2.79
CA SER A 156 4.96 4.15 2.04
C SER A 156 3.46 3.88 2.08
N LEU A 157 3.03 2.64 1.80
CA LEU A 157 1.61 2.25 1.85
C LEU A 157 1.02 2.45 3.26
N ASP A 158 1.74 2.04 4.30
CA ASP A 158 1.30 2.22 5.69
C ASP A 158 1.07 3.70 6.03
N LYS A 159 1.97 4.60 5.59
CA LYS A 159 1.78 6.06 5.72
C LYS A 159 0.54 6.55 4.98
N SER A 160 0.32 6.11 3.74
CA SER A 160 -0.87 6.50 2.96
C SER A 160 -2.17 6.02 3.63
N VAL A 161 -2.21 4.78 4.12
CA VAL A 161 -3.36 4.24 4.84
C VAL A 161 -3.62 5.02 6.13
N THR A 162 -2.57 5.45 6.82
CA THR A 162 -2.67 6.29 8.02
C THR A 162 -3.31 7.62 7.71
N ALA A 163 -2.80 8.32 6.70
CA ALA A 163 -3.33 9.60 6.26
C ALA A 163 -4.82 9.46 5.87
N MET A 164 -5.19 8.41 5.15
CA MET A 164 -6.58 8.11 4.79
C MET A 164 -7.49 7.91 6.02
N ILE A 165 -7.04 7.14 7.02
CA ILE A 165 -7.82 6.91 8.25
C ILE A 165 -7.96 8.20 9.05
N ASP A 166 -6.88 8.98 9.19
CA ASP A 166 -6.88 10.24 9.93
C ASP A 166 -7.79 11.27 9.28
N ALA A 167 -7.72 11.41 7.96
CA ALA A 167 -8.54 12.34 7.20
C ALA A 167 -10.03 11.97 7.30
N LYS A 168 -10.36 10.68 7.16
CA LYS A 168 -11.72 10.19 7.41
C LYS A 168 -12.23 10.49 8.82
N ASN A 169 -11.41 10.27 9.85
CA ASN A 169 -11.79 10.54 11.23
C ASN A 169 -11.90 12.04 11.52
N ALA A 170 -11.07 12.88 10.90
CA ALA A 170 -11.19 14.33 10.95
C ALA A 170 -12.53 14.77 10.35
N ARG A 171 -12.87 14.27 9.16
CA ARG A 171 -14.12 14.58 8.49
C ARG A 171 -15.36 14.15 9.28
N ILE A 172 -15.36 12.97 9.90
CA ILE A 172 -16.45 12.53 10.78
C ILE A 172 -16.63 13.51 11.95
N ARG A 173 -15.54 14.01 12.55
CA ARG A 173 -15.61 14.99 13.63
C ARG A 173 -16.14 16.35 13.15
N GLU A 174 -15.75 16.79 11.96
CA GLU A 174 -16.27 18.03 11.37
C GLU A 174 -17.78 17.93 11.08
N ILE A 175 -18.27 16.81 10.53
CA ILE A 175 -19.71 16.58 10.34
C ILE A 175 -20.47 16.65 11.67
N GLU A 176 -19.92 16.06 12.74
CA GLU A 176 -20.58 16.11 14.05
C GLU A 176 -20.62 17.54 14.61
N GLN A 177 -19.57 18.34 14.40
CA GLN A 177 -19.58 19.76 14.75
C GLN A 177 -20.63 20.53 13.95
N ILE A 178 -20.74 20.27 12.65
CA ILE A 178 -21.77 20.86 11.77
C ILE A 178 -23.17 20.48 12.26
N ARG A 179 -23.38 19.24 12.70
CA ARG A 179 -24.66 18.80 13.27
C ARG A 179 -25.03 19.57 14.53
N VAL A 180 -24.07 19.78 15.43
CA VAL A 180 -24.28 20.59 16.64
C VAL A 180 -24.62 22.05 16.28
N LEU A 181 -23.91 22.64 15.31
CA LEU A 181 -24.20 23.99 14.82
C LEU A 181 -25.60 24.09 14.21
N HIS A 182 -25.95 23.15 13.35
CA HIS A 182 -27.27 23.01 12.77
C HIS A 182 -28.35 22.97 13.85
N ASP A 183 -28.23 22.07 14.83
CA ASP A 183 -29.24 21.92 15.90
C ASP A 183 -29.36 23.20 16.74
N ASN A 184 -28.25 23.88 17.01
CA ASN A 184 -28.26 25.16 17.72
C ASN A 184 -28.96 26.26 16.92
N ILE A 185 -28.66 26.39 15.62
CA ILE A 185 -29.31 27.36 14.74
C ILE A 185 -30.83 27.10 14.69
N LEU A 186 -31.22 25.83 14.47
CA LEU A 186 -32.64 25.47 14.45
C LEU A 186 -33.34 25.78 15.77
N SER A 187 -32.68 25.55 16.91
CA SER A 187 -33.26 25.88 18.21
C SER A 187 -33.39 27.39 18.43
N GLN A 188 -32.45 28.19 17.92
CA GLN A 188 -32.43 29.64 18.11
C GLN A 188 -33.43 30.36 17.21
N THR A 189 -33.60 29.90 15.98
CA THR A 189 -34.62 30.44 15.05
C THR A 189 -36.04 30.22 15.57
N GLN A 190 -36.29 29.17 16.38
CA GLN A 190 -37.60 28.96 17.01
C GLN A 190 -38.03 30.12 17.90
N PHE A 191 -37.09 30.80 18.58
CA PHE A 191 -37.41 31.99 19.35
C PHE A 191 -38.05 33.06 18.45
N PHE A 192 -37.39 33.40 17.33
CA PHE A 192 -37.88 34.42 16.40
C PHE A 192 -39.21 34.01 15.74
N ILE A 193 -39.35 32.73 15.37
CA ILE A 193 -40.61 32.21 14.82
C ILE A 193 -41.74 32.34 15.82
N GLN A 194 -41.51 31.97 17.08
CA GLN A 194 -42.52 32.07 18.13
C GLN A 194 -42.89 33.52 18.41
N GLN A 195 -41.90 34.40 18.58
CA GLN A 195 -42.15 35.82 18.84
C GLN A 195 -42.93 36.50 17.70
N ALA A 196 -42.58 36.19 16.45
CA ALA A 196 -43.26 36.76 15.30
C ALA A 196 -44.67 36.17 15.11
N ASN A 197 -44.88 34.89 15.41
CA ASN A 197 -46.22 34.30 15.45
C ASN A 197 -47.11 34.99 16.50
N ASP A 198 -46.60 35.16 17.72
CA ASP A 198 -47.32 35.86 18.80
C ASP A 198 -47.66 37.30 18.36
N GLY A 199 -46.69 38.02 17.78
CA GLY A 199 -46.91 39.35 17.22
C GLY A 199 -47.93 39.38 16.07
N VAL A 200 -47.97 38.38 15.20
CA VAL A 200 -49.00 38.26 14.15
C VAL A 200 -50.38 38.13 14.78
N PHE A 201 -50.55 37.28 15.80
CA PHE A 201 -51.83 37.13 16.50
C PHE A 201 -52.28 38.43 17.19
N GLU A 202 -51.39 39.09 17.93
CA GLU A 202 -51.68 40.35 18.61
C GLU A 202 -52.07 41.45 17.62
N ASN A 203 -51.33 41.61 16.53
CA ASN A 203 -51.62 42.65 15.54
C ASN A 203 -52.90 42.34 14.72
N MET A 204 -53.25 41.07 14.51
CA MET A 204 -54.53 40.70 13.89
C MET A 204 -55.73 41.07 14.78
N GLU A 205 -55.62 40.94 16.11
CA GLU A 205 -56.65 41.40 17.04
C GLU A 205 -56.85 42.92 16.94
N LEU A 206 -55.76 43.68 16.88
CA LEU A 206 -55.79 45.15 16.74
C LEU A 206 -56.31 45.64 15.37
N LEU A 207 -56.16 44.84 14.30
CA LEU A 207 -56.74 45.15 12.99
C LEU A 207 -58.28 45.11 13.01
N TYR A 208 -58.86 44.23 13.83
CA TYR A 208 -60.30 44.18 14.03
C TYR A 208 -60.84 45.50 14.62
N ASP A 209 -60.01 46.19 15.40
CA ASP A 209 -60.33 47.48 16.03
C ASP A 209 -60.07 48.70 15.11
N ASN A 210 -59.76 48.48 13.83
CA ASN A 210 -59.48 49.49 12.79
C ASN A 210 -58.23 50.36 13.00
N ASP A 211 -57.21 49.86 13.70
CA ASP A 211 -55.90 50.53 13.78
C ASP A 211 -55.08 50.29 12.50
N THR A 212 -54.89 51.33 11.68
CA THR A 212 -54.12 51.25 10.42
C THR A 212 -52.62 51.05 10.66
N SER A 213 -52.10 51.34 11.86
CA SER A 213 -50.70 51.07 12.21
C SER A 213 -50.40 49.57 12.34
N SER A 214 -51.43 48.76 12.61
CA SER A 214 -51.33 47.30 12.75
C SER A 214 -51.01 46.59 11.45
N VAL A 215 -51.31 47.19 10.28
CA VAL A 215 -50.95 46.62 8.97
C VAL A 215 -49.43 46.60 8.78
N ASN A 216 -48.75 47.69 9.12
CA ASN A 216 -47.29 47.77 9.00
C ASN A 216 -46.61 46.82 9.99
N LYS A 217 -47.11 46.74 11.23
CA LYS A 217 -46.59 45.79 12.23
C LYS A 217 -46.79 44.34 11.77
N LEU A 218 -47.95 44.00 11.19
CA LEU A 218 -48.18 42.66 10.62
C LEU A 218 -47.16 42.34 9.52
N GLN A 219 -46.85 43.31 8.65
CA GLN A 219 -45.83 43.15 7.62
C GLN A 219 -44.42 42.94 8.22
N ASP A 220 -44.09 43.65 9.30
CA ASP A 220 -42.83 43.47 10.03
C ASP A 220 -42.74 42.04 10.60
N GLU A 221 -43.79 41.56 11.28
CA GLU A 221 -43.80 40.19 11.83
C GLU A 221 -43.71 39.12 10.74
N MET A 222 -44.38 39.31 9.60
CA MET A 222 -44.25 38.42 8.44
C MET A 222 -42.83 38.40 7.86
N THR A 223 -42.14 39.55 7.87
CA THR A 223 -40.74 39.65 7.44
C THR A 223 -39.81 38.90 8.40
N ILE A 224 -40.06 38.99 9.71
CA ILE A 224 -39.32 38.23 10.73
C ILE A 224 -39.56 36.73 10.57
N LEU A 225 -40.81 36.31 10.38
CA LEU A 225 -41.16 34.91 10.10
C LEU A 225 -40.43 34.40 8.86
N GLN A 226 -40.46 35.15 7.78
CA GLN A 226 -39.76 34.79 6.55
C GLN A 226 -38.25 34.65 6.81
N GLY A 227 -37.61 35.64 7.43
CA GLY A 227 -36.17 35.58 7.72
C GLY A 227 -35.79 34.37 8.57
N ALA A 228 -36.54 34.07 9.63
CA ALA A 228 -36.28 32.92 10.49
C ALA A 228 -36.55 31.57 9.79
N MET A 229 -37.58 31.49 8.94
CA MET A 229 -37.86 30.29 8.12
C MET A 229 -36.79 30.07 7.05
N ASP A 230 -36.32 31.13 6.40
CA ASP A 230 -35.23 31.05 5.42
C ASP A 230 -33.95 30.55 6.09
N ILE A 231 -33.56 31.11 7.25
CA ILE A 231 -32.40 30.60 8.01
C ILE A 231 -32.57 29.11 8.31
N ASN A 232 -33.76 28.66 8.77
CA ASN A 232 -34.00 27.24 9.04
C ASN A 232 -33.88 26.36 7.80
N ALA A 233 -34.58 26.70 6.73
CA ALA A 233 -34.63 25.88 5.51
C ALA A 233 -33.24 25.78 4.87
N TYR A 234 -32.52 26.89 4.80
CA TYR A 234 -31.21 26.91 4.16
C TYR A 234 -30.09 26.40 5.08
N THR A 235 -30.24 26.45 6.40
CA THR A 235 -29.36 25.74 7.35
C THR A 235 -29.48 24.22 7.20
N ASN A 236 -30.71 23.70 7.08
CA ASN A 236 -30.94 22.29 6.79
C ASN A 236 -30.27 21.86 5.47
N LEU A 237 -30.44 22.68 4.42
CA LEU A 237 -29.82 22.44 3.13
C LEU A 237 -28.29 22.47 3.22
N ALA A 238 -27.73 23.50 3.86
CA ALA A 238 -26.29 23.67 4.02
C ALA A 238 -25.65 22.49 4.76
N ALA A 239 -26.24 22.06 5.89
CA ALA A 239 -25.78 20.90 6.64
C ALA A 239 -25.87 19.60 5.82
N GLY A 240 -26.96 19.43 5.06
CA GLY A 240 -27.12 18.29 4.16
C GLY A 240 -26.06 18.24 3.05
N LEU A 241 -25.76 19.39 2.44
CA LEU A 241 -24.73 19.51 1.39
C LEU A 241 -23.32 19.21 1.92
N LEU A 242 -22.99 19.67 3.14
CA LEU A 242 -21.73 19.35 3.80
C LEU A 242 -21.62 17.85 4.09
N ALA A 243 -22.69 17.23 4.60
CA ALA A 243 -22.72 15.79 4.87
C ALA A 243 -22.61 14.95 3.57
N GLU A 244 -23.30 15.37 2.50
CA GLU A 244 -23.23 14.73 1.18
C GLU A 244 -21.82 14.83 0.58
N ALA A 245 -21.23 16.02 0.64
CA ALA A 245 -19.86 16.24 0.18
C ALA A 245 -18.85 15.39 0.95
N ALA A 246 -19.10 15.15 2.23
CA ALA A 246 -18.24 14.29 3.04
C ALA A 246 -18.25 12.81 2.61
N GLY A 247 -19.34 12.38 1.98
CA GLY A 247 -19.58 10.99 1.61
C GLY A 247 -19.19 10.66 0.17
N THR A 248 -19.13 11.65 -0.72
CA THR A 248 -18.83 11.41 -2.14
C THR A 248 -17.35 11.09 -2.38
N GLY A 249 -17.08 10.22 -3.36
CA GLY A 249 -15.71 9.90 -3.81
C GLY A 249 -15.29 10.68 -5.06
N GLU A 250 -16.14 11.55 -5.60
CA GLU A 250 -15.92 12.23 -6.87
C GLU A 250 -15.62 13.72 -6.68
N LYS A 251 -14.40 14.14 -7.03
CA LYS A 251 -13.94 15.54 -6.89
C LYS A 251 -14.89 16.56 -7.54
N GLU A 252 -15.43 16.21 -8.70
CA GLU A 252 -16.32 17.09 -9.45
C GLU A 252 -17.70 17.23 -8.80
N GLU A 253 -18.14 16.22 -8.05
CA GLU A 253 -19.35 16.32 -7.23
C GLU A 253 -19.09 17.21 -6.01
N VAL A 254 -17.93 17.08 -5.34
CA VAL A 254 -17.56 17.95 -4.21
C VAL A 254 -17.62 19.43 -4.60
N LYS A 255 -17.09 19.79 -5.78
CA LYS A 255 -17.16 21.17 -6.30
C LYS A 255 -18.58 21.64 -6.55
N ARG A 256 -19.43 20.81 -7.16
CA ARG A 256 -20.86 21.14 -7.37
C ARG A 256 -21.59 21.36 -6.05
N LEU A 257 -21.31 20.53 -5.05
CA LEU A 257 -21.91 20.67 -3.72
C LEU A 257 -21.42 21.93 -3.00
N SER A 258 -20.15 22.30 -3.16
CA SER A 258 -19.58 23.56 -2.65
C SER A 258 -20.29 24.78 -3.26
N GLU A 259 -20.52 24.80 -4.58
CA GLU A 259 -21.27 25.88 -5.24
C GLU A 259 -22.70 25.99 -4.72
N ARG A 260 -23.39 24.86 -4.54
CA ARG A 260 -24.76 24.82 -3.98
C ARG A 260 -24.78 25.27 -2.52
N PHE A 261 -23.75 24.91 -1.74
CA PHE A 261 -23.59 25.33 -0.36
C PHE A 261 -23.46 26.85 -0.28
N PHE A 262 -22.62 27.44 -1.13
CA PHE A 262 -22.46 28.88 -1.20
C PHE A 262 -23.75 29.63 -1.55
N GLN A 263 -24.63 29.06 -2.38
CA GLN A 263 -25.95 29.66 -2.62
C GLN A 263 -26.85 29.54 -1.38
N ALA A 264 -26.82 28.41 -0.67
CA ALA A 264 -27.56 28.27 0.57
C ALA A 264 -27.10 29.27 1.64
N THR A 265 -25.80 29.50 1.79
CA THR A 265 -25.27 30.47 2.76
C THR A 265 -25.66 31.91 2.46
N ARG A 266 -25.80 32.28 1.19
CA ARG A 266 -26.37 33.58 0.80
C ARG A 266 -27.80 33.74 1.29
N SER A 267 -28.66 32.73 1.09
CA SER A 267 -30.03 32.78 1.57
C SER A 267 -30.14 32.80 3.10
N ILE A 268 -29.24 32.12 3.82
CA ILE A 268 -29.13 32.24 5.28
C ILE A 268 -28.76 33.69 5.66
N THR A 269 -27.81 34.29 4.95
CA THR A 269 -27.34 35.66 5.21
C THR A 269 -28.45 36.68 4.93
N ASP A 270 -29.22 36.50 3.86
CA ASP A 270 -30.38 37.34 3.54
C ASP A 270 -31.44 37.25 4.64
N GLY A 271 -31.77 36.05 5.10
CA GLY A 271 -32.69 35.84 6.22
C GLY A 271 -32.20 36.47 7.53
N SER A 272 -30.89 36.34 7.83
CA SER A 272 -30.26 37.03 8.98
C SER A 272 -30.34 38.55 8.84
N GLY A 273 -30.16 39.08 7.63
CA GLY A 273 -30.31 40.49 7.32
C GLY A 273 -31.73 41.00 7.53
N MET A 274 -32.76 40.18 7.23
CA MET A 274 -34.16 40.51 7.54
C MET A 274 -34.37 40.63 9.05
N LEU A 275 -33.87 39.67 9.84
CA LEU A 275 -33.99 39.73 11.31
C LEU A 275 -33.28 40.95 11.89
N TYR A 276 -32.08 41.27 11.39
CA TYR A 276 -31.26 42.39 11.86
C TYR A 276 -32.00 43.74 11.81
N GLN A 277 -32.90 43.95 10.85
CA GLN A 277 -33.65 45.22 10.74
C GLN A 277 -34.51 45.50 11.98
N PHE A 278 -34.90 44.47 12.73
CA PHE A 278 -35.86 44.57 13.83
C PHE A 278 -35.22 44.40 15.21
N ILE A 279 -33.95 43.98 15.32
CA ILE A 279 -33.37 43.65 16.63
C ILE A 279 -33.24 44.86 17.56
N LEU A 280 -32.99 46.05 17.01
CA LEU A 280 -32.78 47.28 17.80
C LEU A 280 -34.09 47.91 18.26
N SER A 281 -35.22 47.56 17.65
CA SER A 281 -36.54 48.08 18.01
C SER A 281 -37.30 47.18 18.99
N ARG A 282 -36.72 46.04 19.40
CA ARG A 282 -37.33 45.03 20.26
C ARG A 282 -36.66 44.96 21.65
N ASP A 283 -37.18 44.06 22.49
CA ASP A 283 -36.62 43.78 23.81
C ASP A 283 -35.13 43.36 23.71
N PRO A 284 -34.26 43.74 24.68
CA PRO A 284 -32.84 43.38 24.67
C PRO A 284 -32.53 41.89 24.46
N LYS A 285 -33.45 40.99 24.85
CA LYS A 285 -33.33 39.55 24.60
C LYS A 285 -33.29 39.21 23.10
N TRP A 286 -33.89 40.01 22.23
CA TRP A 286 -33.80 39.81 20.79
C TRP A 286 -32.37 40.00 20.30
N THR A 287 -31.68 41.03 20.78
CA THR A 287 -30.28 41.28 20.44
C THR A 287 -29.40 40.12 20.90
N GLU A 288 -29.54 39.66 22.14
CA GLU A 288 -28.77 38.53 22.68
C GLU A 288 -28.99 37.23 21.89
N ASN A 289 -30.25 36.89 21.59
CA ASN A 289 -30.58 35.70 20.79
C ASN A 289 -30.07 35.83 19.36
N TYR A 290 -30.13 37.03 18.77
CA TYR A 290 -29.65 37.30 17.41
C TYR A 290 -28.12 37.19 17.32
N GLU A 291 -27.39 37.78 18.26
CA GLU A 291 -25.93 37.66 18.31
C GLU A 291 -25.48 36.20 18.41
N THR A 292 -26.16 35.41 19.25
CA THR A 292 -25.86 33.99 19.41
C THR A 292 -26.22 33.19 18.15
N LEU A 293 -27.35 33.49 17.50
CA LEU A 293 -27.74 32.91 16.22
C LEU A 293 -26.72 33.24 15.12
N ASN A 294 -26.38 34.52 14.98
CA ASN A 294 -25.48 35.01 13.96
C ASN A 294 -24.09 34.39 14.10
N LYS A 295 -23.58 34.25 15.33
CA LYS A 295 -22.32 33.54 15.59
C LYS A 295 -22.35 32.09 15.11
N ASN A 296 -23.43 31.36 15.36
CA ASN A 296 -23.55 29.97 14.92
C ASN A 296 -23.68 29.88 13.38
N VAL A 297 -24.42 30.80 12.77
CA VAL A 297 -24.52 30.94 11.31
C VAL A 297 -23.15 31.20 10.69
N GLU A 298 -22.36 32.13 11.24
CA GLU A 298 -21.00 32.40 10.78
C GLU A 298 -20.11 31.16 10.89
N GLN A 299 -20.18 30.41 11.99
CA GLN A 299 -19.43 29.17 12.15
C GLN A 299 -19.84 28.10 11.13
N LEU A 300 -21.13 27.98 10.83
CA LEU A 300 -21.61 27.06 9.79
C LEU A 300 -21.07 27.48 8.41
N ILE A 301 -21.13 28.77 8.08
CA ILE A 301 -20.61 29.30 6.81
C ILE A 301 -19.12 29.00 6.69
N LEU A 302 -18.33 29.29 7.73
CA LEU A 302 -16.89 29.03 7.75
C LEU A 302 -16.55 27.54 7.57
N SER A 303 -17.46 26.63 7.93
CA SER A 303 -17.24 25.18 7.75
C SER A 303 -17.16 24.76 6.28
N GLY A 304 -17.74 25.55 5.35
CA GLY A 304 -17.73 25.28 3.91
C GLY A 304 -17.39 26.50 3.04
N TYR A 305 -16.90 27.57 3.66
CA TYR A 305 -16.52 28.81 3.00
C TYR A 305 -15.41 29.51 3.81
N SER A 306 -14.25 28.88 3.88
CA SER A 306 -13.06 29.41 4.54
C SER A 306 -11.79 28.90 3.87
N ASP A 307 -10.65 29.51 4.19
CA ASP A 307 -9.36 28.95 3.76
C ASP A 307 -9.21 27.55 4.38
N ASN A 308 -9.10 26.52 3.53
CA ASN A 308 -9.01 25.12 3.96
C ASN A 308 -10.28 24.63 4.68
N ASP A 309 -11.44 24.95 4.09
CA ASP A 309 -12.73 24.41 4.54
C ASP A 309 -12.90 22.92 4.25
N MET A 310 -14.05 22.37 4.63
CA MET A 310 -14.34 20.94 4.49
C MET A 310 -14.32 20.45 3.03
N PHE A 311 -14.72 21.30 2.06
CA PHE A 311 -14.69 20.94 0.64
C PHE A 311 -13.26 20.89 0.14
N ASP A 312 -12.44 21.89 0.47
CA ASP A 312 -11.03 21.95 0.10
C ASP A 312 -10.23 20.75 0.65
N LYS A 313 -10.43 20.45 1.94
CA LYS A 313 -9.82 19.29 2.60
C LYS A 313 -10.18 18.00 1.89
N HIS A 314 -11.47 17.79 1.61
CA HIS A 314 -11.94 16.56 0.97
C HIS A 314 -11.43 16.43 -0.48
N ILE A 315 -11.36 17.54 -1.22
CA ILE A 315 -10.72 17.54 -2.54
C ILE A 315 -9.24 17.14 -2.44
N ALA A 316 -8.50 17.70 -1.48
CA ALA A 316 -7.10 17.36 -1.25
C ALA A 316 -6.91 15.90 -0.83
N GLU A 317 -7.86 15.33 -0.07
CA GLU A 317 -7.87 13.89 0.25
C GLU A 317 -8.04 13.03 -1.01
N LEU A 318 -8.99 13.38 -1.90
CA LEU A 318 -9.23 12.64 -3.13
C LEU A 318 -8.04 12.70 -4.10
N ASP A 319 -7.30 13.82 -4.12
CA ASP A 319 -6.06 13.98 -4.89
C ASP A 319 -4.90 13.11 -4.36
N GLN A 320 -4.94 12.67 -3.10
CA GLN A 320 -3.94 11.74 -2.54
C GLN A 320 -4.24 10.27 -2.83
N ILE A 321 -5.49 9.96 -3.19
CA ILE A 321 -5.96 8.59 -3.45
C ILE A 321 -5.88 8.24 -4.95
N THR A 322 -5.85 9.25 -5.83
CA THR A 322 -5.84 9.11 -7.30
C THR A 322 -4.44 9.22 -7.87
#